data_AF-A0AA41Q8L7-F1
#
_entry.id   AF-A0AA41Q8L7-F1
#
_cell.length_a   1.000
_cell.length_b   1.000
_cell.length_c   1.000
_cell.angle_alpha   90.00
_cell.angle_beta   90.00
_cell.angle_gamma   90.00
#
_symmetry.space_group_name_H-M   'P 1'
#
loop_
_entity.id
_entity.type
_entity.pdbx_description
1 polymer ?
#
loop_
_entity_poly.entity_id
_entity_poly.type
_entity_poly.pdbx_seq_one_letter_code
_entity_poly.pdbx_strand_id
1 'polypeptide(L)'
;MASSAALVGAAARSNRARRRAAVARGALGAARVLAAGRIAVGVAQAVAPQAAGRLLPARPAGVGDASALSRGLGIRDTVVATGWWRALDRGHGAEWAWLQVAADVSDGAGTIGRWRALDRREKAWMVLLGALAVADTAVAVALGGADDTPETP
;
A
#
# COMPACT_ATOMS: atom_id res chain seq x y z
N MET A 1 -6.48 -50.04 -3.93
CA MET A 1 -6.36 -48.96 -2.92
C MET A 1 -5.51 -47.77 -3.37
N ALA A 2 -4.59 -47.89 -4.35
CA ALA A 2 -3.77 -46.76 -4.85
C ALA A 2 -4.56 -45.63 -5.57
N SER A 3 -5.72 -45.95 -6.15
CA SER A 3 -6.52 -44.99 -6.95
C SER A 3 -7.19 -43.90 -6.10
N SER A 4 -7.64 -44.23 -4.87
CA SER A 4 -8.30 -43.26 -3.98
C SER A 4 -7.33 -42.21 -3.43
N ALA A 5 -6.08 -42.58 -3.14
CA ALA A 5 -5.06 -41.64 -2.68
C ALA A 5 -4.66 -40.62 -3.76
N ALA A 6 -4.59 -41.06 -5.02
CA ALA A 6 -4.30 -40.20 -6.16
C ALA A 6 -5.43 -39.18 -6.41
N LEU A 7 -6.70 -39.61 -6.31
CA LEU A 7 -7.89 -38.75 -6.43
C LEU A 7 -7.96 -37.69 -5.31
N VAL A 8 -7.70 -38.08 -4.06
CA VAL A 8 -7.64 -37.14 -2.92
C VAL A 8 -6.50 -36.14 -3.10
N GLY A 9 -5.33 -36.59 -3.56
CA GLY A 9 -4.20 -35.72 -3.87
C GLY A 9 -4.50 -34.71 -4.97
N ALA A 10 -5.18 -35.13 -6.05
CA ALA A 10 -5.60 -34.27 -7.14
C ALA A 10 -6.64 -33.23 -6.70
N ALA A 11 -7.64 -33.65 -5.92
CA ALA A 11 -8.65 -32.75 -5.35
C ALA A 11 -8.01 -31.69 -4.43
N ALA A 12 -7.08 -32.09 -3.57
CA ALA A 12 -6.37 -31.17 -2.68
C ALA A 12 -5.48 -30.16 -3.44
N ARG A 13 -4.87 -30.56 -4.56
CA ARG A 13 -4.12 -29.64 -5.44
C ARG A 13 -5.06 -28.64 -6.12
N SER A 14 -6.19 -29.12 -6.66
CA SER A 14 -7.18 -28.27 -7.33
C SER A 14 -7.78 -27.22 -6.38
N ASN A 15 -8.08 -27.60 -5.13
CA ASN A 15 -8.64 -26.70 -4.14
C ASN A 15 -7.62 -25.63 -3.70
N ARG A 16 -6.34 -26.00 -3.57
CA ARG A 16 -5.24 -25.05 -3.33
C ARG A 16 -5.07 -24.06 -4.48
N ALA A 17 -5.10 -24.52 -5.73
CA ALA A 17 -5.01 -23.65 -6.90
C ALA A 17 -6.17 -22.64 -6.96
N ARG A 18 -7.41 -23.09 -6.71
CA ARG A 18 -8.59 -22.21 -6.66
C ARG A 18 -8.49 -21.16 -5.56
N ARG A 19 -8.05 -21.55 -4.37
CA ARG A 19 -7.84 -20.62 -3.24
C ARG A 19 -6.78 -19.58 -3.58
N ARG A 20 -5.64 -19.98 -4.15
CA ARG A 20 -4.58 -19.05 -4.59
C ARG A 20 -5.10 -18.06 -5.63
N ALA A 21 -5.82 -18.53 -6.65
CA ALA A 21 -6.39 -17.66 -7.67
C ALA A 21 -7.42 -16.67 -7.09
N ALA A 22 -8.21 -17.10 -6.10
CA ALA A 22 -9.15 -16.21 -5.40
C ALA A 22 -8.42 -15.13 -4.59
N VAL A 23 -7.37 -15.50 -3.85
CA VAL A 23 -6.54 -14.57 -3.08
C VAL A 23 -5.84 -13.58 -4.01
N ALA A 24 -5.25 -14.04 -5.11
CA ALA A 24 -4.59 -13.17 -6.09
C ALA A 24 -5.55 -12.13 -6.68
N ARG A 25 -6.77 -12.55 -7.08
CA ARG A 25 -7.81 -11.62 -7.56
C ARG A 25 -8.22 -10.60 -6.49
N GLY A 26 -8.37 -11.04 -5.24
CA GLY A 26 -8.67 -10.16 -4.11
C GLY A 26 -7.55 -9.15 -3.86
N ALA A 27 -6.30 -9.60 -3.87
CA ALA A 27 -5.12 -8.76 -3.69
C ALA A 27 -4.99 -7.71 -4.80
N LEU A 28 -5.22 -8.09 -6.07
CA LEU A 28 -5.23 -7.15 -7.20
C LEU A 28 -6.32 -6.08 -7.04
N GLY A 29 -7.52 -6.47 -6.60
CA GLY A 29 -8.60 -5.53 -6.33
C GLY A 29 -8.24 -4.53 -5.22
N ALA A 30 -7.71 -5.04 -4.09
CA ALA A 30 -7.25 -4.21 -2.98
C ALA A 30 -6.10 -3.28 -3.40
N ALA A 31 -5.12 -3.79 -4.15
CA ALA A 31 -3.99 -3.02 -4.67
C ALA A 31 -4.45 -1.85 -5.53
N ARG A 32 -5.43 -2.05 -6.40
CA ARG A 32 -6.01 -0.97 -7.21
C ARG A 32 -6.68 0.09 -6.35
N VAL A 33 -7.50 -0.32 -5.37
CA VAL A 33 -8.16 0.63 -4.46
C VAL A 33 -7.14 1.46 -3.68
N LEU A 34 -6.09 0.81 -3.15
CA LEU A 34 -5.01 1.48 -2.42
C LEU A 34 -4.25 2.46 -3.32
N ALA A 35 -3.83 2.01 -4.52
CA ALA A 35 -3.14 2.85 -5.48
C ALA A 35 -3.99 4.08 -5.90
N ALA A 36 -5.29 3.90 -6.18
CA ALA A 36 -6.19 5.02 -6.49
C ALA A 36 -6.32 5.99 -5.31
N GLY A 37 -6.51 5.46 -4.10
CA GLY A 37 -6.60 6.27 -2.88
C GLY A 37 -5.35 7.12 -2.66
N ARG A 38 -4.16 6.53 -2.84
CA ARG A 38 -2.88 7.24 -2.73
C ARG A 38 -2.69 8.31 -3.80
N ILE A 39 -3.05 8.02 -5.05
CA ILE A 39 -3.06 9.05 -6.10
C ILE A 39 -3.94 10.23 -5.69
N ALA A 40 -5.16 9.97 -5.21
CA ALA A 40 -6.08 11.03 -4.79
C ALA A 40 -5.53 11.85 -3.60
N VAL A 41 -4.97 11.19 -2.59
CA VAL A 41 -4.38 11.84 -1.41
C VAL A 41 -3.13 12.64 -1.79
N GLY A 42 -2.23 12.06 -2.59
CA GLY A 42 -1.01 12.71 -3.06
C GLY A 42 -1.30 13.95 -3.90
N VAL A 43 -2.28 13.87 -4.82
CA VAL A 43 -2.73 15.02 -5.61
C VAL A 43 -3.34 16.10 -4.71
N ALA A 44 -4.18 15.73 -3.73
CA ALA A 44 -4.75 16.69 -2.79
C ALA A 44 -3.67 17.42 -1.98
N GLN A 45 -2.63 16.71 -1.53
CA GLN A 45 -1.48 17.29 -0.84
C GLN A 45 -0.64 18.20 -1.74
N ALA A 46 -0.47 17.84 -3.01
CA ALA A 46 0.29 18.63 -3.99
C ALA A 46 -0.42 19.93 -4.38
N VAL A 47 -1.72 19.86 -4.68
CA VAL A 47 -2.48 21.00 -5.21
C VAL A 47 -2.93 21.93 -4.09
N ALA A 48 -3.41 21.37 -2.98
CA ALA A 48 -4.00 22.13 -1.90
C ALA A 48 -3.42 21.71 -0.53
N PRO A 49 -2.10 21.91 -0.31
CA PRO A 49 -1.45 21.52 0.95
C PRO A 49 -2.09 22.20 2.16
N GLN A 50 -2.66 23.40 2.01
CA GLN A 50 -3.37 24.08 3.10
C GLN A 50 -4.75 23.47 3.39
N ALA A 51 -5.45 22.92 2.39
CA ALA A 51 -6.72 22.23 2.58
C ALA A 51 -6.50 20.83 3.12
N ALA A 52 -5.49 20.13 2.61
CA ALA A 52 -4.98 18.89 3.19
C ALA A 52 -4.57 19.13 4.66
N GLY A 53 -3.85 20.20 4.95
CA GLY A 53 -3.47 20.64 6.30
C GLY A 53 -4.62 21.10 7.21
N ARG A 54 -5.86 21.26 6.71
CA ARG A 54 -7.06 21.47 7.55
C ARG A 54 -7.74 20.15 7.89
N LEU A 55 -7.67 19.18 6.98
CA LEU A 55 -8.09 17.80 7.20
C LEU A 55 -7.08 17.06 8.11
N LEU A 56 -5.79 17.40 7.98
CA LEU A 56 -4.65 16.87 8.71
C LEU A 56 -4.36 17.73 9.95
N PRO A 57 -4.20 17.15 11.15
CA PRO A 57 -3.97 17.91 12.38
C PRO A 57 -2.56 18.51 12.53
N ALA A 58 -1.58 18.06 11.74
CA ALA A 58 -0.20 18.52 11.88
C ALA A 58 0.00 19.89 11.22
N ARG A 59 0.10 20.94 12.04
CA ARG A 59 0.60 22.25 11.63
C ARG A 59 2.09 22.33 11.99
N PRO A 60 3.03 22.32 11.03
CA PRO A 60 4.41 22.64 11.38
C PRO A 60 4.51 24.14 11.65
N ALA A 61 5.28 24.52 12.67
CA ALA A 61 5.69 25.90 12.87
C ALA A 61 6.62 26.28 11.70
N GLY A 62 6.15 27.17 10.80
CA GLY A 62 6.85 27.55 9.57
C GLY A 62 6.02 27.24 8.31
N VAL A 63 5.10 28.14 7.94
CA VAL A 63 4.06 27.90 6.92
C VAL A 63 4.62 27.71 5.50
N GLY A 64 5.82 28.23 5.20
CA GLY A 64 6.48 28.12 3.90
C GLY A 64 7.10 26.74 3.65
N ASP A 65 8.01 26.31 4.53
CA ASP A 65 8.74 25.04 4.39
C ASP A 65 7.83 23.83 4.51
N ALA A 66 6.82 23.90 5.38
CA ALA A 66 5.79 22.88 5.52
C ALA A 66 5.02 22.62 4.22
N SER A 67 4.72 23.69 3.47
CA SER A 67 3.95 23.57 2.23
C SER A 67 4.79 22.98 1.11
N ALA A 68 6.07 23.34 0.99
CA ALA A 68 6.96 22.77 -0.01
C ALA A 68 7.22 21.28 0.26
N LEU A 69 7.48 20.92 1.52
CA LEU A 69 7.63 19.53 1.95
C LEU A 69 6.36 18.70 1.68
N SER A 70 5.19 19.23 2.06
CA SER A 70 3.91 18.54 1.83
C SER A 70 3.62 18.33 0.34
N ARG A 71 3.96 19.31 -0.52
CA ARG A 71 3.84 19.14 -1.97
C ARG A 71 4.79 18.09 -2.51
N GLY A 72 6.05 18.10 -2.07
CA GLY A 72 7.05 17.11 -2.45
C GLY A 72 6.61 15.68 -2.08
N LEU A 73 6.12 15.49 -0.85
CA LEU A 73 5.57 14.21 -0.41
C LEU A 73 4.34 13.80 -1.22
N GLY A 74 3.41 14.72 -1.48
CA GLY A 74 2.23 14.45 -2.31
C GLY A 74 2.59 14.06 -3.75
N ILE A 75 3.56 14.74 -4.37
CA ILE A 75 4.07 14.40 -5.70
C ILE A 75 4.72 13.02 -5.68
N ARG A 76 5.59 12.74 -4.69
CA ARG A 76 6.25 11.44 -4.53
C ARG A 76 5.22 10.32 -4.44
N ASP A 77 4.25 10.45 -3.54
CA ASP A 77 3.22 9.43 -3.32
C ASP A 77 2.36 9.24 -4.58
N THR A 78 2.00 10.32 -5.26
CA THR A 78 1.29 10.26 -6.55
C THR A 78 2.08 9.47 -7.60
N VAL A 79 3.39 9.75 -7.73
CA VAL A 79 4.25 9.08 -8.71
C VAL A 79 4.40 7.60 -8.40
N VAL A 80 4.69 7.25 -7.13
CA VAL A 80 4.83 5.85 -6.71
C VAL A 80 3.52 5.09 -6.90
N ALA A 81 2.39 5.65 -6.46
CA ALA A 81 1.08 5.01 -6.62
C ALA A 81 0.63 4.90 -8.08
N THR A 82 0.98 5.87 -8.94
CA THR A 82 0.72 5.77 -10.38
C THR A 82 1.58 4.69 -11.04
N GLY A 83 2.85 4.59 -10.65
CA GLY A 83 3.72 3.51 -11.10
C GLY A 83 3.18 2.15 -10.67
N TRP A 84 2.74 2.05 -9.41
CA TRP A 84 2.08 0.85 -8.89
C TRP A 84 0.84 0.47 -9.69
N TRP A 85 -0.07 1.42 -9.94
CA TRP A 85 -1.25 1.19 -10.76
C TRP A 85 -0.88 0.62 -12.15
N ARG A 86 0.09 1.24 -12.83
CA ARG A 86 0.56 0.77 -14.14
C ARG A 86 1.25 -0.58 -14.09
N ALA A 87 1.92 -0.91 -12.99
CA ALA A 87 2.59 -2.19 -12.81
C ALA A 87 1.59 -3.32 -12.55
N LEU A 88 0.49 -3.03 -11.85
CA LEU A 88 -0.62 -3.98 -11.66
C LEU A 88 -1.23 -4.41 -13.00
N ASP A 89 -1.36 -3.49 -13.97
CA ASP A 89 -1.87 -3.82 -15.30
C ASP A 89 -0.91 -4.66 -16.14
N ARG A 90 0.37 -4.75 -15.74
CA ARG A 90 1.39 -5.61 -16.37
C ARG A 90 1.70 -6.88 -15.59
N GLY A 91 1.02 -7.13 -14.46
CA GLY A 91 1.27 -8.29 -13.62
C GLY A 91 2.55 -8.23 -12.79
N HIS A 92 3.12 -7.05 -12.53
CA HIS A 92 4.36 -6.86 -11.74
C HIS A 92 4.16 -5.88 -10.59
N GLY A 93 3.05 -6.02 -9.86
CA GLY A 93 2.62 -5.05 -8.85
C GLY A 93 3.38 -5.11 -7.52
N ALA A 94 4.11 -6.19 -7.24
CA ALA A 94 4.74 -6.40 -5.94
C ALA A 94 5.90 -5.44 -5.66
N GLU A 95 6.76 -5.17 -6.65
CA GLU A 95 7.92 -4.27 -6.47
C GLU A 95 7.47 -2.85 -6.07
N TRP A 96 6.40 -2.35 -6.71
CA TRP A 96 5.88 -1.01 -6.47
C TRP A 96 5.15 -0.93 -5.14
N ALA A 97 4.45 -2.00 -4.74
CA ALA A 97 3.88 -2.11 -3.41
C ALA A 97 4.97 -2.05 -2.33
N TRP A 98 6.11 -2.72 -2.54
CA TRP A 98 7.25 -2.64 -1.61
C TRP A 98 7.92 -1.26 -1.58
N LEU A 99 8.03 -0.57 -2.72
CA LEU A 99 8.49 0.82 -2.76
C LEU A 99 7.57 1.72 -1.94
N GLN A 100 6.26 1.50 -2.01
CA GLN A 100 5.29 2.25 -1.23
C GLN A 100 5.43 1.98 0.28
N VAL A 101 5.58 0.72 0.67
CA VAL A 101 5.83 0.33 2.07
C VAL A 101 7.12 0.98 2.59
N ALA A 102 8.20 0.98 1.79
CA ALA A 102 9.46 1.63 2.17
C ALA A 102 9.30 3.15 2.37
N ALA A 103 8.51 3.80 1.50
CA ALA A 103 8.18 5.21 1.65
C ALA A 103 7.40 5.48 2.95
N ASP A 104 6.40 4.66 3.28
CA ASP A 104 5.61 4.82 4.51
C ASP A 104 6.44 4.61 5.78
N VAL A 105 7.33 3.61 5.78
CA VAL A 105 8.24 3.35 6.91
C VAL A 105 9.18 4.54 7.12
N SER A 106 9.68 5.12 6.04
CA SER A 106 10.57 6.29 6.09
C SER A 106 9.87 7.50 6.70
N ASP A 107 8.63 7.77 6.29
CA ASP A 107 7.82 8.87 6.82
C ASP A 107 7.39 8.62 8.29
N GLY A 108 7.04 7.37 8.60
CA GLY A 108 6.65 6.93 9.95
C GLY A 108 7.79 7.05 10.96
N ALA A 109 9.02 6.69 10.58
CA ALA A 109 10.19 6.72 11.46
C ALA A 109 10.46 8.11 12.06
N GLY A 110 10.34 9.16 11.24
CA GLY A 110 10.51 10.55 11.70
C GLY A 110 9.42 10.99 12.70
N THR A 111 8.24 10.38 12.62
CA THR A 111 7.08 10.78 13.41
C THR A 111 6.98 10.01 14.73
N ILE A 112 7.43 8.75 14.77
CA ILE A 112 7.47 7.92 15.99
C ILE A 112 8.32 8.56 17.09
N GLY A 113 9.45 9.20 16.71
CA GLY A 113 10.32 9.90 17.66
C GLY A 113 9.63 11.03 18.43
N ARG A 114 8.51 11.54 17.92
CA ARG A 114 7.73 12.62 18.54
C ARG A 114 6.39 12.16 19.12
N TRP A 115 6.10 10.85 19.16
CA TRP A 115 4.79 10.30 19.56
C TRP A 115 4.23 10.89 20.86
N ARG A 116 5.07 11.08 21.88
CA ARG A 116 4.65 11.64 23.18
C ARG A 116 4.22 13.10 23.09
N ALA A 117 4.78 13.87 22.17
CA ALA A 117 4.48 15.29 21.96
C ALA A 117 3.25 15.53 21.06
N LEU A 118 2.70 14.47 20.45
CA LEU A 118 1.53 14.57 19.59
C LEU A 118 0.24 14.68 20.39
N ASP A 119 -0.68 15.49 19.90
CA ASP A 119 -2.05 15.55 20.41
C ASP A 119 -2.85 14.28 20.03
N ARG A 120 -4.09 14.17 20.52
CA ARG A 120 -4.94 12.98 20.26
C ARG A 120 -5.31 12.85 18.78
N ARG A 121 -5.50 13.96 18.07
CA ARG A 121 -5.91 13.97 16.67
C ARG A 121 -4.74 13.55 15.78
N GLU A 122 -3.54 14.05 16.06
CA GLU A 122 -2.28 13.67 15.42
C GLU A 122 -1.98 12.17 15.63
N LYS A 123 -2.17 11.66 16.84
CA LYS A 123 -2.05 10.22 17.13
C LYS A 123 -3.05 9.39 16.34
N ALA A 124 -4.32 9.77 16.33
CA ALA A 124 -5.35 9.07 15.56
C ALA A 124 -5.02 9.05 14.06
N TRP A 125 -4.51 10.16 13.53
CA TRP A 125 -4.05 10.24 12.15
C TRP A 125 -2.87 9.31 11.86
N MET A 126 -1.88 9.25 12.75
CA MET A 126 -0.77 8.31 12.62
C MET A 126 -1.22 6.85 12.68
N VAL A 127 -2.20 6.51 13.53
CA VAL A 127 -2.78 5.16 13.56
C VAL A 127 -3.42 4.82 12.23
N LEU A 128 -4.14 5.75 11.61
CA LEU A 128 -4.73 5.55 10.28
C LEU A 128 -3.65 5.32 9.22
N LEU A 129 -2.59 6.13 9.19
CA LEU A 129 -1.47 5.95 8.27
C LEU A 129 -0.75 4.61 8.50
N GLY A 130 -0.56 4.21 9.76
CA GLY A 130 0.00 2.91 10.12
C GLY A 130 -0.88 1.75 9.66
N ALA A 131 -2.20 1.86 9.81
CA ALA A 131 -3.14 0.85 9.31
C ALA A 131 -3.09 0.72 7.79
N LEU A 132 -2.92 1.85 7.08
CA LEU A 132 -2.73 1.86 5.63
C LEU A 132 -1.43 1.13 5.25
N ALA A 133 -0.30 1.48 5.87
CA ALA A 133 0.98 0.82 5.63
C ALA A 133 0.94 -0.70 5.87
N VAL A 134 0.19 -1.15 6.88
CA VAL A 134 -0.06 -2.59 7.13
C VAL A 134 -0.87 -3.21 5.99
N ALA A 135 -1.89 -2.51 5.46
CA ALA A 135 -2.65 -2.98 4.32
C ALA A 135 -1.78 -3.08 3.05
N ASP A 136 -0.93 -2.09 2.77
CA ASP A 136 0.00 -2.13 1.65
C ASP A 136 1.02 -3.26 1.80
N THR A 137 1.51 -3.50 3.01
CA THR A 137 2.40 -4.64 3.30
C THR A 137 1.70 -5.97 3.02
N ALA A 138 0.44 -6.13 3.48
CA ALA A 138 -0.34 -7.34 3.23
C ALA A 138 -0.57 -7.57 1.73
N VAL A 139 -0.83 -6.50 0.97
CA VAL A 139 -0.96 -6.56 -0.49
C VAL A 139 0.37 -6.88 -1.16
N ALA A 140 1.47 -6.25 -0.76
CA ALA A 140 2.81 -6.52 -1.30
C ALA A 140 3.20 -7.99 -1.13
N VAL A 141 2.95 -8.56 0.07
CA VAL A 141 3.18 -9.98 0.35
C VAL A 141 2.27 -10.88 -0.49
N ALA A 142 0.99 -10.52 -0.63
CA ALA A 142 0.04 -11.31 -1.42
C ALA A 142 0.35 -11.28 -2.92
N LEU A 143 0.85 -10.16 -3.45
CA LEU A 143 1.29 -10.02 -4.83
C LEU A 143 2.61 -10.74 -5.08
N GLY A 144 3.60 -10.62 -4.18
CA GLY A 144 4.88 -11.32 -4.33
C GLY A 144 4.73 -12.84 -4.40
N GLY A 145 3.84 -13.41 -3.58
CA GLY A 145 3.51 -14.83 -3.66
C GLY A 145 2.75 -15.26 -4.92
N ALA A 146 2.22 -14.31 -5.70
CA ALA A 146 1.61 -14.56 -7.01
C ALA A 146 2.65 -14.45 -8.13
N ASP A 147 3.56 -13.47 -8.05
CA ASP A 147 4.61 -13.21 -9.05
C ASP A 147 5.66 -14.35 -9.09
N ASP A 148 5.89 -15.04 -7.97
CA ASP A 148 6.81 -16.19 -7.89
C ASP A 148 6.27 -17.51 -8.49
N THR A 149 5.06 -17.51 -9.09
CA THR A 149 4.56 -18.71 -9.77
C THR A 149 5.15 -18.81 -11.18
N PRO A 150 6.04 -19.79 -11.47
CA PRO A 150 6.58 -19.93 -12.80
C PRO A 150 5.42 -20.21 -13.76
N GLU A 151 5.33 -19.42 -14.83
CA GLU A 151 4.54 -19.80 -16.00
C GLU A 151 5.07 -21.16 -16.46
N THR A 152 4.28 -22.22 -16.24
CA THR A 152 4.61 -23.52 -16.79
C THR A 152 4.62 -23.39 -18.32
N PRO A 153 5.73 -23.73 -19.00
CA PRO A 153 5.80 -23.69 -20.46
C PRO A 153 4.83 -24.68 -21.12
#